data_AF-Q38Y35-F1
#
_entry.id   AF-Q38Y35-F1
#
_cell.length_a   1.000
_cell.length_b   1.000
_cell.length_c   1.000
_cell.angle_alpha   90.00
_cell.angle_beta   90.00
_cell.angle_gamma   90.00
#
_symmetry.space_group_name_H-M   'P 1'
#
loop_
_entity.id
_entity.type
_entity.pdbx_description
1 polymer ?
#
loop_
_entity_poly.entity_id
_entity_poly.type
_entity_poly.pdbx_seq_one_letter_code
_entity_poly.pdbx_strand_id
1 'polypeptide(L)' 'MKYIQITQDFRNDLISKKAMLTVQGLAKRTEVNRWTVSDILNGRRSQVKQDTYKKLVSFIEED' A
#
# COMPACT_ATOMS: atom_id res chain seq x y z
N MET A 1 -2.98 12.48 15.01
CA MET A 1 -3.03 11.64 13.77
C MET A 1 -2.13 10.43 14.00
N LYS A 2 -2.65 9.19 13.89
CA LYS A 2 -1.88 7.97 14.17
C LYS A 2 -1.15 7.48 12.91
N TYR A 3 0.13 7.16 13.04
CA TYR A 3 0.94 6.53 12.00
C TYR A 3 1.12 5.05 12.30
N ILE A 4 1.20 4.24 11.24
CA ILE A 4 1.42 2.80 11.31
C ILE A 4 2.71 2.48 10.56
N GLN A 5 3.54 1.64 11.18
CA GLN A 5 4.76 1.12 10.59
C GLN A 5 4.41 0.09 9.50
N ILE A 6 5.02 0.24 8.33
CA ILE A 6 4.94 -0.75 7.26
C ILE A 6 5.99 -1.83 7.55
N THR A 7 5.53 -3.06 7.79
CA THR A 7 6.38 -4.24 7.93
C THR A 7 6.82 -4.76 6.56
N GLN A 8 7.83 -5.64 6.56
CA GLN A 8 8.25 -6.31 5.33
C GLN A 8 7.15 -7.25 4.81
N ASP A 9 6.45 -7.97 5.70
CA ASP A 9 5.36 -8.88 5.33
C ASP A 9 4.22 -8.15 4.64
N PHE A 10 3.76 -7.04 5.22
CA PHE A 10 2.73 -6.19 4.61
C PHE A 10 3.12 -5.74 3.20
N ARG A 11 4.39 -5.38 3.00
CA ARG A 11 4.88 -4.97 1.67
C ARG A 11 4.86 -6.15 0.70
N ASN A 12 5.26 -7.33 1.15
CA ASN A 12 5.23 -8.55 0.34
C ASN A 12 3.79 -8.89 -0.06
N ASP A 13 2.84 -8.81 0.87
CA ASP A 13 1.42 -9.04 0.61
C ASP A 13 0.87 -8.03 -0.41
N LEU A 14 1.22 -6.75 -0.26
CA LEU A 14 0.82 -5.72 -1.20
C LEU A 14 1.42 -5.94 -2.60
N ILE A 15 2.69 -6.36 -2.69
CA ILE A 15 3.36 -6.70 -3.96
C ILE A 15 2.68 -7.90 -4.61
N SER A 16 2.39 -8.93 -3.82
CA SER A 16 1.74 -10.16 -4.27
C SER A 16 0.33 -9.86 -4.80
N LYS A 17 -0.51 -9.18 -4.00
CA LYS A 17 -1.89 -8.85 -4.38
C LYS A 17 -1.96 -7.89 -5.56
N LYS A 18 -1.05 -6.91 -5.66
CA LYS A 18 -1.08 -6.02 -6.84
C LYS A 18 -0.88 -6.81 -8.14
N ALA A 19 -0.13 -7.91 -8.12
CA ALA A 19 0.20 -8.70 -9.30
C ALA A 19 0.62 -7.80 -10.50
N MET A 20 -0.13 -7.87 -11.61
CA MET A 20 0.10 -7.10 -12.83
C MET A 20 -0.41 -5.65 -12.80
N LEU A 21 -1.03 -5.20 -11.70
CA LEU A 21 -1.45 -3.81 -11.57
C LEU A 21 -0.24 -2.88 -11.60
N THR A 22 -0.33 -1.84 -12.42
CA THR A 22 0.63 -0.73 -12.39
C THR A 22 0.48 0.03 -11.09
N VAL A 23 1.53 0.77 -10.68
CA VAL A 23 1.46 1.64 -9.50
C VAL A 23 0.31 2.65 -9.61
N GLN A 24 0.00 3.11 -10.83
CA GLN A 24 -1.14 4.00 -11.07
C GLN A 24 -2.48 3.29 -10.93
N GLY A 25 -2.60 2.05 -11.40
CA GLY A 25 -3.80 1.23 -11.23
C GLY A 25 -4.08 0.94 -9.75
N LEU A 26 -3.04 0.56 -9.00
CA LEU A 26 -3.14 0.34 -7.56
C LEU A 26 -3.56 1.62 -6.83
N ALA A 27 -2.91 2.75 -7.12
CA ALA A 27 -3.24 4.05 -6.53
C ALA A 27 -4.71 4.46 -6.77
N LYS A 28 -5.25 4.18 -7.96
CA LYS A 28 -6.67 4.42 -8.27
C LYS A 28 -7.58 3.50 -7.45
N ARG A 29 -7.27 2.20 -7.39
CA ARG A 29 -8.10 1.21 -6.70
C ARG A 29 -8.15 1.40 -5.19
N THR A 30 -7.03 1.76 -4.57
CA THR A 30 -6.96 1.99 -3.11
C THR A 30 -7.20 3.45 -2.73
N GLU A 31 -7.38 4.35 -3.70
CA GLU A 31 -7.43 5.80 -3.48
C GLU A 31 -6.26 6.36 -2.65
N VAL A 32 -5.07 5.77 -2.80
CA VAL A 32 -3.85 6.23 -2.14
C VAL A 32 -3.02 6.97 -3.17
N ASN A 33 -2.34 8.05 -2.75
CA ASN A 33 -1.47 8.80 -3.65
C ASN A 33 -0.43 7.88 -4.31
N ARG A 34 -0.28 8.00 -5.63
CA ARG A 34 0.64 7.19 -6.45
C ARG A 34 2.08 7.18 -5.92
N TRP A 35 2.58 8.32 -5.46
CA TRP A 35 3.93 8.43 -4.90
C TRP A 35 4.05 7.66 -3.58
N THR A 36 3.05 7.76 -2.71
CA THR A 36 3.00 6.98 -1.47
C THR A 36 3.01 5.48 -1.74
N VAL A 37 2.20 5.00 -2.70
CA VAL A 37 2.20 3.59 -3.11
C VAL A 37 3.57 3.19 -3.65
N SER A 38 4.15 4.00 -4.55
CA SER A 38 5.49 3.76 -5.10
C SER A 38 6.55 3.65 -4.00
N ASP A 39 6.55 4.55 -3.03
CA ASP A 39 7.54 4.56 -1.96
C ASP A 39 7.40 3.35 -1.03
N ILE A 40 6.16 2.91 -0.76
CA ILE A 40 5.91 1.71 0.04
C ILE A 40 6.43 0.46 -0.69
N LEU A 41 6.08 0.29 -1.97
CA LEU A 41 6.49 -0.87 -2.76
C LEU A 41 8.01 -0.96 -2.93
N ASN A 42 8.68 0.19 -3.06
CA ASN A 42 10.15 0.27 -3.16
C ASN A 42 10.84 0.32 -1.79
N GLY A 43 10.10 0.25 -0.69
CA GLY A 43 10.64 0.30 0.67
C GLY A 43 11.26 1.63 1.11
N ARG A 44 11.04 2.70 0.36
CA ARG A 44 11.43 4.07 0.71
C ARG A 44 10.53 4.69 1.77
N ARG A 45 9.32 4.14 1.97
CA ARG A 45 8.38 4.56 3.01
C ARG A 45 8.16 3.46 4.04
N SER A 46 8.56 3.75 5.27
CA SER A 46 8.46 2.85 6.42
C SER A 46 7.25 3.14 7.30
N GLN A 47 6.57 4.28 7.13
CA GLN A 47 5.39 4.67 7.91
C GLN A 47 4.33 5.35 7.04
N VAL A 48 3.06 5.10 7.34
CA VAL A 48 1.92 5.76 6.69
C VAL A 48 0.87 6.17 7.71
N LYS A 49 -0.05 7.06 7.32
CA LYS A 49 -1.21 7.39 8.14
C LYS A 49 -2.12 6.17 8.28
N GLN A 50 -2.81 6.05 9.42
CA GLN A 50 -3.74 4.94 9.67
C GLN A 50 -4.78 4.75 8.56
N ASP A 51 -5.34 5.82 7.99
CA ASP A 51 -6.32 5.71 6.90
C ASP A 51 -5.71 5.15 5.62
N THR A 52 -4.47 5.54 5.30
CA THR A 52 -3.71 4.95 4.18
C THR A 52 -3.45 3.48 4.42
N TYR A 53 -3.06 3.10 5.64
CA TYR A 53 -2.85 1.70 5.99
C TYR A 53 -4.13 0.89 5.79
N LYS A 54 -5.26 1.34 6.33
CA LYS A 54 -6.56 0.66 6.18
C LYS A 54 -6.95 0.46 4.73
N LYS A 55 -6.83 1.49 3.89
CA LYS A 55 -7.13 1.40 2.45
C LYS A 55 -6.31 0.33 1.74
N LEU A 56 -5.03 0.19 2.09
CA LEU A 56 -4.14 -0.81 1.51
C LEU A 56 -4.41 -2.22 2.07
N VAL A 57 -4.74 -2.35 3.37
CA VAL A 57 -5.17 -3.63 3.96
C VAL A 57 -6.45 -4.12 3.30
N SER A 58 -7.47 -3.27 3.15
CA SER A 58 -8.72 -3.64 2.48
C SER A 58 -8.47 -4.17 1.08
N PHE A 59 -7.54 -3.56 0.33
CA PHE A 59 -7.13 -4.07 -0.98
C PHE A 59 -6.44 -5.44 -0.93
N ILE A 60 -5.61 -5.70 0.08
CA ILE A 60 -4.94 -7.00 0.26
C ILE A 60 -5.97 -8.10 0.56
N GLU A 61 -6.98 -7.76 1.38
CA GLU A 61 -8.03 -8.68 1.86
C GLU A 61 -9.22 -8.83 0.90
N GLU A 62 -9.37 -7.98 -0.12
CA GLU A 62 -10.36 -8.17 -1.21
C GLU A 62 -10.14 -9.55 -1.86
N ASP A 63 -11.19 -10.33 -2.15
CA ASP A 63 -11.08 -11.62 -2.86
C ASP A 63 -10.59 -11.45 -4.32
#